data_AF-A0A938V6K6-F1
#
_entry.id   AF-A0A938V6K6-F1
#
_cell.length_a   1.000
_cell.length_b   1.000
_cell.length_c   1.000
_cell.angle_alpha   90.00
_cell.angle_beta   90.00
_cell.angle_gamma   90.00
#
_symmetry.space_group_name_H-M   'P 1'
#
loop_
_entity.id
_entity.type
_entity.pdbx_description
1 polymer ?
#
loop_
_entity_poly.entity_id
_entity_poly.type
_entity_poly.pdbx_seq_one_letter_code
_entity_poly.pdbx_strand_id
1 'polypeptide(L)'
;KNPDMLHSAILPHHTKWVKLFRGLKYVVIDEVHTYRGVFGSHMANVIRRLTRIARFHGSNPIFLCSSATIANPGELAERLIEQPVTLVDKSGAPSGGRHVLLYNPPVVNRQLGVRASYIKQALQFAVMLLKEKIPVIVFALSRLNVELLVKYLRERLKKERINPDLVQGYRGGYLPNRRREIERGLRAGDIGCVVATNALELGIDIGSLDAAIVAGYPGSQASLLQQWGRAGRKSGESLAVFVARSAPLDQYVVGHPEYLLGRAPEEARIDPDNPFVLADHLKCAAFELPFQDGEQFGRLPGEVVGGMFEHMEQSHIVHRVGGRTLWSNDAFPASTVSLRNIPGENFVVIDQDAGKIIAEVDFVSAHTMLHECAIHNVDGIQYQVKKLDYTGRKAYVEKAVTDFYTDAETYTEVRVIQTDDSATLPGIALKAGEVTVTERVVGYKKIRFHTSENVGYGEVVLPELTMHTMGCWASFDAELLSKLPYGKVEVADAVAGIARSLRFVAALKLLCSVQDLGHCVGDQSARWFTPGGVESRTGYNFDEQGMGEFAPTIFLYDRRAGGVGLAPGAFGAFPELLRRTFELIRDCGCDAGCPSCIGPTVVDAHNPKSIAVELLASVVR
;
A
#
# COMPACT_ATOMS: atom_id res chain seq x y z
N LYS A 1 4.68 -18.90 14.20
CA LYS A 1 5.69 -18.75 13.12
C LYS A 1 5.03 -18.05 11.95
N ASN A 2 5.73 -17.19 11.21
CA ASN A 2 5.16 -16.47 10.07
C ASN A 2 4.94 -17.41 8.86
N PRO A 3 4.02 -17.07 7.94
CA PRO A 3 3.82 -17.78 6.68
C PRO A 3 5.11 -17.96 5.86
N ASP A 4 5.99 -16.97 5.90
CA ASP A 4 7.26 -16.97 5.18
C ASP A 4 8.16 -18.14 5.63
N MET A 5 8.27 -18.39 6.94
CA MET A 5 9.02 -19.56 7.46
C MET A 5 8.34 -20.89 7.15
N LEU A 6 7.01 -20.92 7.08
CA LEU A 6 6.29 -22.11 6.66
C LEU A 6 6.65 -22.46 5.20
N HIS A 7 6.59 -21.46 4.33
CA HIS A 7 6.91 -21.56 2.91
C HIS A 7 8.37 -21.92 2.63
N SER A 8 9.33 -21.20 3.22
CA SER A 8 10.76 -21.32 2.86
C SER A 8 11.50 -22.42 3.61
N ALA A 9 11.03 -22.88 4.78
CA ALA A 9 11.81 -23.75 5.65
C ALA A 9 11.09 -25.01 6.16
N ILE A 10 9.79 -24.94 6.45
CA ILE A 10 9.08 -26.07 7.06
C ILE A 10 8.55 -27.03 5.99
N LEU A 11 7.78 -26.53 5.02
CA LEU A 11 7.16 -27.35 3.98
C LEU A 11 8.21 -28.04 3.08
N PRO A 12 9.24 -27.34 2.55
CA PRO A 12 10.24 -27.97 1.68
C PRO A 12 11.13 -29.00 2.39
N HIS A 13 11.13 -29.00 3.73
CA HIS A 13 11.87 -29.94 4.56
C HIS A 13 10.95 -30.79 5.43
N HIS A 14 9.74 -31.10 4.95
CA HIS A 14 8.73 -31.82 5.73
C HIS A 14 9.22 -33.17 6.28
N THR A 15 10.20 -33.82 5.64
CA THR A 15 10.87 -35.04 6.11
C THR A 15 11.59 -34.85 7.46
N LYS A 16 12.07 -33.65 7.77
CA LYS A 16 12.64 -33.29 9.09
C LYS A 16 11.55 -33.02 10.13
N TRP A 17 10.31 -32.78 9.70
CA TRP A 17 9.17 -32.41 10.53
C TRP A 17 8.11 -33.52 10.64
N VAL A 18 8.47 -34.79 10.34
CA VAL A 18 7.53 -35.94 10.34
C VAL A 18 6.72 -36.04 11.63
N LYS A 19 7.36 -35.85 12.79
CA LYS A 19 6.67 -35.90 14.10
C LYS A 19 5.57 -34.84 14.22
N LEU A 20 5.81 -33.63 13.69
CA LEU A 20 4.81 -32.56 13.67
C LEU A 20 3.65 -32.93 12.75
N PHE A 21 3.95 -33.30 11.49
CA PHE A 21 2.92 -33.55 10.49
C PHE A 21 2.04 -34.76 10.79
N ARG A 22 2.60 -35.85 11.35
CA ARG A 22 1.80 -37.02 11.79
C ARG A 22 0.84 -36.70 12.94
N GLY A 23 1.18 -35.73 13.79
CA GLY A 23 0.39 -35.34 14.96
C GLY A 23 -0.44 -34.06 14.76
N LEU A 24 -0.48 -33.49 13.55
CA LEU A 24 -1.06 -32.18 13.31
C LEU A 24 -2.60 -32.25 13.34
N LYS A 25 -3.19 -31.74 14.43
CA LYS A 25 -4.64 -31.67 14.61
C LYS A 25 -5.23 -30.30 14.32
N TYR A 26 -4.52 -29.24 14.66
CA TYR A 26 -5.00 -27.86 14.57
C TYR A 26 -3.96 -26.98 13.87
N VAL A 27 -4.44 -26.09 13.00
CA VAL A 27 -3.67 -25.02 12.39
C VAL A 27 -4.35 -23.70 12.72
N VAL A 28 -3.68 -22.85 13.49
CA VAL A 28 -4.19 -21.53 13.86
C VAL A 28 -3.68 -20.50 12.87
N ILE A 29 -4.59 -19.78 12.21
CA ILE A 29 -4.29 -18.66 11.33
C ILE A 29 -4.79 -17.40 12.01
N ASP A 30 -3.86 -16.61 12.54
CA ASP A 30 -4.18 -15.34 13.17
C ASP A 30 -4.24 -14.20 12.14
N GLU A 31 -5.10 -13.22 12.41
CA GLU A 31 -5.31 -12.01 11.60
C GLU A 31 -5.57 -12.29 10.11
N VAL A 32 -6.52 -13.17 9.80
CA VAL A 32 -6.83 -13.64 8.44
C VAL A 32 -7.08 -12.51 7.45
N HIS A 33 -7.71 -11.41 7.88
CA HIS A 33 -7.92 -10.21 7.08
C HIS A 33 -6.64 -9.56 6.51
N THR A 34 -5.46 -9.88 7.04
CA THR A 34 -4.16 -9.43 6.51
C THR A 34 -3.75 -10.20 5.26
N TYR A 35 -4.24 -11.43 5.08
CA TYR A 35 -3.99 -12.29 3.92
C TYR A 35 -4.99 -11.98 2.80
N ARG A 36 -4.88 -10.76 2.24
CA ARG A 36 -5.67 -10.29 1.09
C ARG A 36 -4.76 -9.89 -0.08
N GLY A 37 -5.33 -9.73 -1.27
CA GLY A 37 -4.57 -9.47 -2.51
C GLY A 37 -3.56 -10.57 -2.81
N VAL A 38 -2.42 -10.22 -3.44
CA VAL A 38 -1.32 -11.17 -3.78
C VAL A 38 -0.87 -11.95 -2.56
N PHE A 39 -0.68 -11.28 -1.41
CA PHE A 39 -0.17 -11.96 -0.22
C PHE A 39 -1.15 -13.04 0.26
N GLY A 40 -2.45 -12.75 0.18
CA GLY A 40 -3.50 -13.73 0.42
C GLY A 40 -3.51 -14.87 -0.60
N SER A 41 -3.32 -14.58 -1.89
CA SER A 41 -3.18 -15.59 -2.94
C SER A 41 -1.99 -16.52 -2.70
N HIS A 42 -0.82 -15.98 -2.32
CA HIS A 42 0.33 -16.77 -1.92
C HIS A 42 0.03 -17.61 -0.68
N MET A 43 -0.58 -17.02 0.35
CA MET A 43 -0.94 -17.71 1.58
C MET A 43 -1.91 -18.88 1.33
N ALA A 44 -2.91 -18.71 0.46
CA ALA A 44 -3.82 -19.78 0.05
C ALA A 44 -3.05 -20.97 -0.55
N ASN A 45 -2.10 -20.71 -1.47
CA ASN A 45 -1.29 -21.76 -2.07
C ASN A 45 -0.28 -22.39 -1.09
N VAL A 46 0.22 -21.64 -0.10
CA VAL A 46 0.99 -22.20 1.02
C VAL A 46 0.12 -23.14 1.86
N ILE A 47 -1.16 -22.82 2.07
CA ILE A 47 -2.12 -23.69 2.76
C ILE A 47 -2.48 -24.93 1.93
N ARG A 48 -2.61 -24.82 0.60
CA ARG A 48 -2.77 -25.98 -0.30
C ARG A 48 -1.62 -26.97 -0.11
N ARG A 49 -0.37 -26.47 -0.15
CA ARG A 49 0.85 -27.27 0.11
C ARG A 49 0.89 -27.87 1.51
N LEU A 50 0.57 -27.08 2.53
CA LEU A 50 0.48 -27.55 3.92
C LEU A 50 -0.50 -28.72 4.05
N THR A 51 -1.69 -28.57 3.47
CA THR A 51 -2.76 -29.58 3.51
C THR A 51 -2.34 -30.85 2.76
N ARG A 52 -1.71 -30.70 1.60
CA ARG A 52 -1.17 -31.83 0.82
C ARG A 52 -0.11 -32.61 1.60
N ILE A 53 0.85 -31.92 2.21
CA ILE A 53 1.89 -32.54 3.05
C ILE A 53 1.29 -33.19 4.29
N ALA A 54 0.36 -32.53 4.97
CA ALA A 54 -0.33 -33.09 6.13
C ALA A 54 -1.02 -34.42 5.77
N ARG A 55 -1.77 -34.44 4.66
CA ARG A 55 -2.43 -35.65 4.13
C ARG A 55 -1.44 -36.75 3.78
N PHE A 56 -0.30 -36.42 3.17
CA PHE A 56 0.76 -37.39 2.90
C PHE A 56 1.30 -38.06 4.18
N HIS A 57 1.39 -37.32 5.29
CA HIS A 57 1.78 -37.87 6.60
C HIS A 57 0.60 -38.47 7.40
N GLY A 58 -0.60 -38.54 6.81
CA GLY A 58 -1.77 -39.16 7.41
C GLY A 58 -2.58 -38.26 8.35
N SER A 59 -2.42 -36.93 8.28
CA SER A 59 -3.21 -35.97 9.07
C SER A 59 -4.10 -35.10 8.19
N ASN A 60 -5.23 -34.67 8.75
CA ASN A 60 -6.15 -33.72 8.12
C ASN A 60 -6.55 -32.68 9.18
N PRO A 61 -5.78 -31.59 9.33
CA PRO A 61 -5.95 -30.66 10.45
C PRO A 61 -7.19 -29.78 10.31
N ILE A 62 -7.71 -29.35 11.46
CA ILE A 62 -8.76 -28.34 11.57
C ILE A 62 -8.13 -26.95 11.61
N PHE A 63 -8.69 -26.02 10.85
CA PHE A 63 -8.25 -24.62 10.82
C PHE A 63 -9.03 -23.79 11.83
N LEU A 64 -8.30 -23.01 12.64
CA LEU A 64 -8.85 -22.03 13.57
C LEU A 64 -8.39 -20.65 13.13
N CYS A 65 -9.32 -19.79 12.74
CA CYS A 65 -9.04 -18.51 12.14
C CYS A 65 -9.51 -17.37 13.03
N SER A 66 -8.66 -16.37 13.28
CA SER A 66 -9.06 -15.09 13.87
C SER A 66 -8.94 -13.99 12.83
N SER A 67 -9.87 -13.03 12.86
CA SER A 67 -9.88 -11.90 11.93
C SER A 67 -10.41 -10.66 12.64
N ALA A 68 -9.93 -9.49 12.24
CA ALA A 68 -10.60 -8.24 12.53
C ALA A 68 -11.93 -8.16 11.77
N THR A 69 -12.75 -7.15 12.13
CA THR A 69 -14.03 -6.88 11.48
C THR A 69 -13.81 -6.48 10.01
N ILE A 70 -14.15 -7.39 9.10
CA ILE A 70 -14.25 -7.19 7.65
C ILE A 70 -15.65 -7.59 7.18
N ALA A 71 -16.08 -7.22 5.97
CA ALA A 71 -17.42 -7.59 5.48
C ALA A 71 -17.58 -9.10 5.27
N ASN A 72 -16.53 -9.78 4.80
CA ASN A 72 -16.61 -11.15 4.32
C ASN A 72 -15.59 -12.10 5.02
N PRO A 73 -15.52 -12.16 6.37
CA PRO A 73 -14.51 -12.94 7.08
C PRO A 73 -14.65 -14.45 6.85
N GLY A 74 -15.90 -14.94 6.78
CA GLY A 74 -16.20 -16.33 6.44
C GLY A 74 -15.74 -16.67 5.03
N GLU A 75 -16.17 -15.89 4.04
CA GLU A 75 -15.81 -16.11 2.63
C GLU A 75 -14.28 -16.05 2.40
N LEU A 76 -13.60 -15.06 2.99
CA LEU A 76 -12.15 -14.96 2.90
C LEU A 76 -11.49 -16.21 3.48
N ALA A 77 -11.88 -16.63 4.69
CA ALA A 77 -11.33 -17.82 5.33
C ALA A 77 -11.58 -19.07 4.47
N GLU A 78 -12.80 -19.26 3.95
CA GLU A 78 -13.15 -20.38 3.08
C GLU A 78 -12.37 -20.39 1.77
N ARG A 79 -12.14 -19.22 1.14
CA ARG A 79 -11.28 -19.12 -0.05
C ARG A 79 -9.81 -19.39 0.28
N LEU A 80 -9.34 -18.97 1.46
CA LEU A 80 -7.95 -19.11 1.87
C LEU A 80 -7.60 -20.56 2.22
N ILE A 81 -8.50 -21.27 2.93
CA ILE A 81 -8.28 -22.66 3.36
C ILE A 81 -8.92 -23.70 2.43
N GLU A 82 -9.80 -23.26 1.54
CA GLU A 82 -10.58 -24.07 0.59
C GLU A 82 -11.49 -25.12 1.21
N GLN A 83 -11.92 -24.90 2.46
CA GLN A 83 -12.79 -25.76 3.26
C GLN A 83 -13.93 -24.93 3.86
N PRO A 84 -15.07 -25.54 4.20
CA PRO A 84 -16.18 -24.84 4.84
C PRO A 84 -15.77 -24.27 6.20
N VAL A 85 -16.25 -23.07 6.54
CA VAL A 85 -15.95 -22.38 7.79
C VAL A 85 -17.23 -22.03 8.55
N THR A 86 -17.20 -22.20 9.87
CA THR A 86 -18.25 -21.68 10.75
C THR A 86 -17.80 -20.34 11.34
N LEU A 87 -18.52 -19.27 11.02
CA LEU A 87 -18.23 -17.92 11.55
C LEU A 87 -18.74 -17.78 12.99
N VAL A 88 -17.91 -17.24 13.87
CA VAL A 88 -18.27 -16.85 15.24
C VAL A 88 -18.16 -15.33 15.34
N ASP A 89 -19.30 -14.63 15.30
CA ASP A 89 -19.39 -13.17 15.18
C ASP A 89 -19.90 -12.45 16.44
N LYS A 90 -20.49 -13.17 17.39
CA LYS A 90 -20.99 -12.62 18.65
C LYS A 90 -19.87 -12.48 19.68
N SER A 91 -19.44 -11.24 19.93
CA SER A 91 -18.53 -10.93 21.03
C SER A 91 -19.27 -10.88 22.36
N GLY A 92 -18.77 -11.61 23.36
CA GLY A 92 -19.19 -11.50 24.76
C GLY A 92 -18.25 -10.66 25.63
N ALA A 93 -17.29 -9.97 25.02
CA ALA A 93 -16.29 -9.18 25.76
C ALA A 93 -16.89 -7.86 26.29
N PRO A 94 -16.51 -7.41 27.50
CA PRO A 94 -16.92 -6.11 27.99
C PRO A 94 -16.30 -4.99 27.14
N SER A 95 -17.11 -4.02 26.72
CA SER A 95 -16.65 -2.81 26.05
C SER A 95 -17.02 -1.57 26.85
N GLY A 96 -16.05 -0.69 27.08
CA GLY A 96 -16.30 0.66 27.59
C GLY A 96 -16.83 1.59 26.49
N GLY A 97 -17.39 2.73 26.89
CA GLY A 97 -17.79 3.78 25.95
C GLY A 97 -16.59 4.30 25.14
N ARG A 98 -16.81 4.61 23.86
CA ARG A 98 -15.80 5.22 23.00
C ARG A 98 -16.33 6.51 22.40
N HIS A 99 -15.61 7.60 22.61
CA HIS A 99 -15.87 8.88 21.97
C HIS A 99 -15.07 8.94 20.67
N VAL A 100 -15.77 9.09 19.54
CA VAL A 100 -15.14 9.23 18.22
C VAL A 100 -15.25 10.69 17.78
N LEU A 101 -14.10 11.32 17.53
CA LEU A 101 -13.99 12.68 17.03
C LEU A 101 -13.39 12.68 15.62
N LEU A 102 -14.19 13.11 14.63
CA LEU A 102 -13.71 13.39 13.29
C LEU A 102 -13.35 14.88 13.19
N TYR A 103 -12.07 15.18 13.05
CA TYR A 103 -11.55 16.54 13.02
C TYR A 103 -11.09 16.91 11.61
N ASN A 104 -11.76 17.91 11.02
CA ASN A 104 -11.34 18.50 9.75
C ASN A 104 -10.55 19.79 10.02
N PRO A 105 -9.24 19.84 9.70
CA PRO A 105 -8.45 21.05 9.89
C PRO A 105 -9.06 22.28 9.18
N PRO A 106 -8.99 23.48 9.79
CA PRO A 106 -9.61 24.68 9.24
C PRO A 106 -8.97 25.07 7.89
N VAL A 107 -9.74 25.72 7.02
CA VAL A 107 -9.23 26.30 5.77
C VAL A 107 -8.40 27.54 6.10
N VAL A 108 -7.15 27.57 5.66
CA VAL A 108 -6.23 28.70 5.85
C VAL A 108 -6.14 29.61 4.62
N ASN A 109 -6.38 29.06 3.44
CA ASN A 109 -6.51 29.83 2.19
C ASN A 109 -7.73 29.32 1.42
N ARG A 110 -8.76 30.16 1.33
CA ARG A 110 -10.05 29.81 0.71
C ARG A 110 -9.96 29.69 -0.81
N GLN A 111 -9.19 30.56 -1.47
CA GLN A 111 -9.04 30.57 -2.93
C GLN A 111 -8.36 29.30 -3.44
N LEU A 112 -7.31 28.85 -2.74
CA LEU A 112 -6.58 27.63 -3.09
C LEU A 112 -7.18 26.37 -2.43
N GLY A 113 -8.23 26.51 -1.61
CA GLY A 113 -8.80 25.41 -0.83
C GLY A 113 -7.80 24.74 0.13
N VAL A 114 -6.75 25.45 0.55
CA VAL A 114 -5.68 24.90 1.39
C VAL A 114 -6.11 24.91 2.85
N ARG A 115 -6.01 23.74 3.49
CA ARG A 115 -6.29 23.54 4.92
C ARG A 115 -5.03 23.59 5.77
N ALA A 116 -5.21 23.86 7.06
CA ALA A 116 -4.15 23.77 8.04
C ALA A 116 -3.53 22.37 8.06
N SER A 117 -2.25 22.29 8.39
CA SER A 117 -1.50 21.03 8.43
C SER A 117 -2.11 20.05 9.44
N TYR A 118 -2.61 18.93 8.95
CA TYR A 118 -3.15 17.83 9.75
C TYR A 118 -2.12 17.29 10.77
N ILE A 119 -0.82 17.29 10.43
CA ILE A 119 0.26 16.90 11.34
C ILE A 119 0.33 17.84 12.55
N LYS A 120 0.23 19.17 12.33
CA LYS A 120 0.22 20.15 13.41
C LYS A 120 -1.04 19.99 14.29
N GLN A 121 -2.18 19.67 13.70
CA GLN A 121 -3.44 19.44 14.44
C GLN A 121 -3.37 18.14 15.27
N ALA A 122 -2.86 17.05 14.71
CA ALA A 122 -2.64 15.80 15.44
C ALA A 122 -1.67 15.98 16.62
N LEU A 123 -0.61 16.77 16.43
CA LEU A 123 0.31 17.16 17.48
C LEU A 123 -0.39 17.93 18.61
N GLN A 124 -1.30 18.86 18.27
CA GLN A 124 -2.04 19.61 19.29
C GLN A 124 -2.90 18.69 20.17
N PHE A 125 -3.63 17.74 19.57
CA PHE A 125 -4.38 16.73 20.33
C PHE A 125 -3.48 15.89 21.23
N ALA A 126 -2.36 15.39 20.71
CA ALA A 126 -1.43 14.58 21.50
C ALA A 126 -0.85 15.37 22.70
N VAL A 127 -0.50 16.65 22.51
CA VAL A 127 -0.01 17.51 23.60
C VAL A 127 -1.10 17.78 24.64
N MET A 128 -2.35 18.00 24.23
CA MET A 128 -3.48 18.17 25.16
C MET A 128 -3.66 16.93 26.06
N LEU A 129 -3.64 15.74 25.48
CA LEU A 129 -3.77 14.48 26.22
C LEU A 129 -2.58 14.22 27.15
N LEU A 130 -1.36 14.48 26.68
CA LEU A 130 -0.14 14.31 27.48
C LEU A 130 -0.08 15.26 28.69
N LYS A 131 -0.63 16.47 28.58
CA LYS A 131 -0.74 17.42 29.71
C LYS A 131 -1.61 16.85 30.84
N GLU A 132 -2.68 16.16 30.48
CA GLU A 132 -3.58 15.46 31.40
C GLU A 132 -3.09 14.05 31.78
N LYS A 133 -1.87 13.68 31.38
CA LYS A 133 -1.25 12.36 31.63
C LYS A 133 -2.06 11.18 31.06
N ILE A 134 -2.78 11.41 29.97
CA ILE A 134 -3.55 10.38 29.26
C ILE A 134 -2.63 9.66 28.26
N PRO A 135 -2.39 8.34 28.39
CA PRO A 135 -1.59 7.57 27.45
C PRO A 135 -2.22 7.53 26.06
N VAL A 136 -1.44 7.90 25.04
CA VAL A 136 -1.94 8.09 23.68
C VAL A 136 -1.07 7.39 22.63
N ILE A 137 -1.71 6.82 21.61
CA ILE A 137 -1.03 6.41 20.37
C ILE A 137 -1.40 7.36 19.23
N VAL A 138 -0.39 7.77 18.46
CA VAL A 138 -0.57 8.60 17.26
C VAL A 138 -0.14 7.78 16.04
N PHE A 139 -1.09 7.44 15.18
CA PHE A 139 -0.80 6.80 13.90
C PHE A 139 -0.53 7.83 12.81
N ALA A 140 0.54 7.60 12.05
CA ALA A 140 0.91 8.40 10.89
C ALA A 140 1.15 7.52 9.65
N LEU A 141 0.83 8.07 8.48
CA LEU A 141 0.78 7.30 7.23
C LEU A 141 2.14 6.94 6.62
N SER A 142 3.22 7.59 7.04
CA SER A 142 4.55 7.37 6.48
C SER A 142 5.62 7.38 7.57
N ARG A 143 6.74 6.70 7.30
CA ARG A 143 7.93 6.72 8.18
C ARG A 143 8.42 8.15 8.41
N LEU A 144 8.41 8.98 7.38
CA LEU A 144 8.77 10.40 7.48
C LEU A 144 7.83 11.15 8.44
N ASN A 145 6.52 10.96 8.33
CA ASN A 145 5.55 11.65 9.21
C ASN A 145 5.68 11.23 10.67
N VAL A 146 6.02 9.96 10.94
CA VAL A 146 6.34 9.48 12.30
C VAL A 146 7.51 10.28 12.87
N GLU A 147 8.62 10.36 12.13
CA GLU A 147 9.83 11.07 12.60
C GLU A 147 9.58 12.58 12.78
N LEU A 148 8.80 13.20 11.87
CA LEU A 148 8.38 14.60 12.00
C LEU A 148 7.54 14.84 13.27
N LEU A 149 6.53 13.99 13.51
CA LEU A 149 5.67 14.09 14.69
C LEU A 149 6.46 13.88 15.98
N VAL A 150 7.35 12.90 16.05
CA VAL A 150 8.22 12.66 17.22
C VAL A 150 9.08 13.90 17.50
N LYS A 151 9.74 14.45 16.47
CA LYS A 151 10.58 15.66 16.61
C LYS A 151 9.75 16.83 17.15
N TYR A 152 8.64 17.15 16.49
CA TYR A 152 7.81 18.28 16.86
C TYR A 152 7.16 18.13 18.24
N LEU A 153 6.75 16.91 18.62
CA LEU A 153 6.22 16.62 19.95
C LEU A 153 7.28 16.83 21.03
N ARG A 154 8.48 16.26 20.87
CA ARG A 154 9.59 16.43 21.83
C ARG A 154 9.96 17.91 22.01
N GLU A 155 10.04 18.66 20.92
CA GLU A 155 10.29 20.11 20.97
C GLU A 155 9.18 20.87 21.70
N ARG A 156 7.91 20.51 21.46
CA ARG A 156 6.77 21.15 22.13
C ARG A 156 6.74 20.80 23.62
N LEU A 157 6.99 19.55 24.00
CA LEU A 157 7.04 19.13 25.40
C LEU A 157 8.17 19.84 26.16
N LYS A 158 9.35 20.00 25.56
CA LYS A 158 10.43 20.81 26.14
C LYS A 158 9.98 22.25 26.46
N LYS A 159 9.26 22.89 25.53
CA LYS A 159 8.72 24.25 25.74
C LYS A 159 7.68 24.30 26.86
N GLU A 160 6.89 23.23 27.01
CA GLU A 160 5.86 23.08 28.04
C GLU A 160 6.41 22.53 29.38
N ARG A 161 7.73 22.34 29.49
CA ARG A 161 8.42 21.76 30.67
C ARG A 161 7.94 20.35 31.04
N ILE A 162 7.49 19.58 30.05
CA ILE A 162 7.15 18.16 30.20
C ILE A 162 8.34 17.33 29.69
N ASN A 163 8.60 16.18 30.31
CA ASN A 163 9.68 15.29 29.89
C ASN A 163 9.49 14.85 28.42
N PRO A 164 10.40 15.20 27.49
CA PRO A 164 10.30 14.80 26.09
C PRO A 164 10.47 13.29 25.87
N ASP A 165 11.10 12.58 26.81
CA ASP A 165 11.37 11.13 26.67
C ASP A 165 10.11 10.27 26.82
N LEU A 166 9.00 10.87 27.27
CA LEU A 166 7.66 10.27 27.24
C LEU A 166 7.16 9.97 25.82
N VAL A 167 7.78 10.57 24.79
CA VAL A 167 7.42 10.38 23.39
C VAL A 167 8.45 9.51 22.70
N GLN A 168 7.99 8.39 22.13
CA GLN A 168 8.80 7.48 21.33
C GLN A 168 8.20 7.25 19.94
N GLY A 169 9.05 7.10 18.93
CA GLY A 169 8.62 6.62 17.61
C GLY A 169 8.49 5.10 17.58
N TYR A 170 7.74 4.56 16.62
CA TYR A 170 7.73 3.12 16.34
C TYR A 170 7.47 2.84 14.86
N ARG A 171 8.42 2.18 14.18
CA ARG A 171 8.28 1.78 12.77
C ARG A 171 9.02 0.47 12.49
N GLY A 172 8.59 -0.24 11.45
CA GLY A 172 9.16 -1.54 11.07
C GLY A 172 10.67 -1.54 10.77
N GLY A 173 11.23 -0.40 10.36
CA GLY A 173 12.68 -0.26 10.10
C GLY A 173 13.56 -0.02 11.34
N TYR A 174 12.98 0.00 12.54
CA TYR A 174 13.76 0.03 13.77
C TYR A 174 14.32 -1.36 14.10
N LEU A 175 15.53 -1.36 14.67
CA LEU A 175 16.19 -2.58 15.13
C LEU A 175 15.29 -3.39 16.09
N PRO A 176 15.32 -4.73 16.02
CA PRO A 176 14.47 -5.58 16.87
C PRO A 176 14.57 -5.28 18.37
N ASN A 177 15.78 -5.04 18.88
CA ASN A 177 15.99 -4.73 20.30
C ASN A 177 15.35 -3.39 20.70
N ARG A 178 15.41 -2.38 19.82
CA ARG A 178 14.78 -1.08 20.06
C ARG A 178 13.27 -1.20 20.09
N ARG A 179 12.67 -1.97 19.17
CA ARG A 179 11.22 -2.24 19.18
C ARG A 179 10.77 -2.91 20.48
N ARG A 180 11.50 -3.93 20.95
CA ARG A 180 11.21 -4.60 22.23
C ARG A 180 11.31 -3.67 23.44
N GLU A 181 12.27 -2.74 23.43
CA GLU A 181 12.41 -1.74 24.49
C GLU A 181 11.19 -0.80 24.54
N ILE A 182 10.75 -0.30 23.39
CA ILE A 182 9.56 0.56 23.28
C ILE A 182 8.30 -0.21 23.70
N GLU A 183 8.11 -1.44 23.23
CA GLU A 183 6.99 -2.29 23.62
C GLU A 183 6.94 -2.53 25.14
N ARG A 184 8.09 -2.75 25.77
CA ARG A 184 8.19 -2.90 27.23
C ARG A 184 7.85 -1.60 27.96
N GLY A 185 8.37 -0.46 27.49
CA GLY A 185 8.08 0.85 28.08
C GLY A 185 6.59 1.22 27.98
N LEU A 186 5.92 0.84 26.90
CA LEU A 186 4.47 1.00 26.74
C LEU A 186 3.69 0.14 27.74
N ARG A 187 4.06 -1.14 27.89
CA ARG A 187 3.41 -2.03 28.89
C ARG A 187 3.64 -1.58 30.32
N ALA A 188 4.81 -1.03 30.62
CA ALA A 188 5.16 -0.51 31.94
C ALA A 188 4.48 0.83 32.27
N GLY A 189 4.02 1.57 31.25
CA GLY A 189 3.47 2.92 31.41
C GLY A 189 4.53 4.03 31.47
N ASP A 190 5.79 3.72 31.18
CA ASP A 190 6.90 4.70 31.14
C ASP A 190 6.81 5.63 29.91
N ILE A 191 6.14 5.17 28.85
CA ILE A 191 5.93 5.90 27.60
C ILE A 191 4.50 6.43 27.57
N GLY A 192 4.34 7.76 27.67
CA GLY A 192 3.04 8.42 27.63
C GLY A 192 2.48 8.59 26.21
N CYS A 193 3.34 8.63 25.19
CA CYS A 193 2.92 8.72 23.81
C CYS A 193 3.82 7.92 22.86
N VAL A 194 3.22 7.09 22.02
CA VAL A 194 3.93 6.44 20.91
C VAL A 194 3.39 6.94 19.57
N VAL A 195 4.30 7.36 18.69
CA VAL A 195 3.98 7.73 17.31
C VAL A 195 4.37 6.57 16.40
N ALA A 196 3.43 5.98 15.67
CA ALA A 196 3.67 4.77 14.91
C ALA A 196 3.14 4.82 13.48
N THR A 197 3.75 4.03 12.60
CA THR A 197 3.08 3.63 11.35
C THR A 197 2.05 2.54 11.63
N ASN A 198 1.52 1.89 10.59
CA ASN A 198 0.75 0.64 10.70
C ASN A 198 1.52 -0.53 11.38
N ALA A 199 2.78 -0.35 11.78
CA ALA A 199 3.56 -1.37 12.48
C ALA A 199 2.99 -1.73 13.86
N LEU A 200 2.24 -0.82 14.50
CA LEU A 200 1.46 -1.10 15.73
C LEU A 200 -0.03 -1.34 15.46
N GLU A 201 -0.44 -1.42 14.20
CA GLU A 201 -1.80 -1.85 13.82
C GLU A 201 -1.99 -3.35 14.10
N LEU A 202 -0.91 -4.13 14.03
CA LEU A 202 -0.87 -5.59 14.26
C LEU A 202 -0.93 -5.94 15.76
N GLY A 203 -1.51 -7.11 16.07
CA GLY A 203 -1.87 -7.69 17.39
C GLY A 203 -0.83 -7.75 18.52
N ILE A 204 0.20 -6.90 18.51
CA ILE A 204 1.16 -6.76 19.61
C ILE A 204 0.42 -6.24 20.85
N ASP A 205 0.65 -6.93 21.97
CA ASP A 205 0.21 -6.46 23.27
C ASP A 205 1.12 -5.32 23.75
N ILE A 206 0.64 -4.08 23.53
CA ILE A 206 1.29 -2.84 23.96
C ILE A 206 0.67 -2.30 25.25
N GLY A 207 -0.17 -3.09 25.94
CA GLY A 207 -0.93 -2.64 27.10
C GLY A 207 -2.22 -1.90 26.74
N SER A 208 -2.79 -1.21 27.73
CA SER A 208 -4.01 -0.41 27.58
C SER A 208 -3.66 1.06 27.35
N LEU A 209 -4.00 1.59 26.19
CA LEU A 209 -4.00 3.04 25.93
C LEU A 209 -5.42 3.58 26.09
N ASP A 210 -5.52 4.87 26.40
CA ASP A 210 -6.80 5.53 26.65
C ASP A 210 -7.25 6.38 25.44
N ALA A 211 -6.30 6.81 24.61
CA ALA A 211 -6.58 7.56 23.39
C ALA A 211 -5.81 7.07 22.16
N ALA A 212 -6.45 7.13 20.99
CA ALA A 212 -5.85 6.87 19.69
C ALA A 212 -6.12 8.03 18.73
N ILE A 213 -5.06 8.62 18.18
CA ILE A 213 -5.12 9.68 17.17
C ILE A 213 -4.64 9.11 15.84
N VAL A 214 -5.44 9.21 14.80
CA VAL A 214 -5.09 8.78 13.43
C VAL A 214 -4.91 10.02 12.56
N ALA A 215 -3.65 10.32 12.22
CA ALA A 215 -3.28 11.48 11.42
C ALA A 215 -3.34 11.15 9.92
N GLY A 216 -4.51 11.36 9.32
CA GLY A 216 -4.83 11.05 7.94
C GLY A 216 -5.36 9.62 7.75
N TYR A 217 -6.19 9.42 6.73
CA TYR A 217 -6.93 8.17 6.58
C TYR A 217 -5.98 7.02 6.20
N PRO A 218 -5.98 5.89 6.92
CA PRO A 218 -5.03 4.79 6.71
C PRO A 218 -5.22 4.05 5.39
N GLY A 219 -6.30 4.36 4.66
CA GLY A 219 -6.62 3.80 3.35
C GLY A 219 -7.85 2.88 3.39
N SER A 220 -8.21 2.36 4.56
CA SER A 220 -9.39 1.52 4.77
C SER A 220 -10.06 1.77 6.14
N GLN A 221 -11.35 1.49 6.22
CA GLN A 221 -12.19 1.56 7.42
C GLN A 221 -11.72 0.50 8.40
N ALA A 222 -11.40 -0.71 7.93
CA ALA A 222 -10.84 -1.77 8.77
C ALA A 222 -9.57 -1.31 9.49
N SER A 223 -8.62 -0.69 8.79
CA SER A 223 -7.38 -0.19 9.41
C SER A 223 -7.65 0.96 10.37
N LEU A 224 -8.57 1.88 10.05
CA LEU A 224 -8.96 2.96 10.96
C LEU A 224 -9.55 2.42 12.27
N LEU A 225 -10.47 1.46 12.18
CA LEU A 225 -11.10 0.82 13.33
C LEU A 225 -10.09 0.03 14.17
N GLN A 226 -9.13 -0.65 13.54
CA GLN A 226 -8.05 -1.37 14.24
C GLN A 226 -7.13 -0.41 15.00
N GLN A 227 -6.76 0.70 14.36
CA GLN A 227 -5.92 1.74 14.97
C GLN A 227 -6.63 2.37 16.18
N TRP A 228 -7.93 2.67 16.07
CA TRP A 228 -8.74 3.10 17.21
C TRP A 228 -8.92 2.01 18.27
N GLY A 229 -8.97 0.74 17.88
CA GLY A 229 -9.02 -0.43 18.76
C GLY A 229 -7.78 -0.64 19.62
N ARG A 230 -6.70 0.12 19.38
CA ARG A 230 -5.52 0.14 20.27
C ARG A 230 -5.76 0.94 21.55
N ALA A 231 -6.80 1.75 21.59
CA ALA A 231 -7.28 2.45 22.78
C ALA A 231 -8.61 1.87 23.30
N GLY A 232 -8.79 1.89 24.63
CA GLY A 232 -10.03 1.48 25.28
C GLY A 232 -10.21 -0.01 25.49
N ARG A 233 -9.13 -0.76 25.75
CA ARG A 233 -9.19 -2.19 26.10
C ARG A 233 -9.64 -2.48 27.54
N LYS A 234 -9.71 -1.45 28.39
CA LYS A 234 -10.24 -1.52 29.76
C LYS A 234 -11.71 -1.11 29.78
N SER A 235 -12.43 -1.41 30.86
CA SER A 235 -13.84 -1.06 31.07
C SER A 235 -14.14 0.44 31.20
N GLY A 236 -13.16 1.33 31.00
CA GLY A 236 -13.30 2.78 31.05
C GLY A 236 -13.64 3.40 29.69
N GLU A 237 -13.88 4.71 29.69
CA GLU A 237 -14.06 5.48 28.47
C GLU A 237 -12.76 5.62 27.68
N SER A 238 -12.86 5.70 26.35
CA SER A 238 -11.72 5.90 25.46
C SER A 238 -11.99 6.96 24.40
N LEU A 239 -10.92 7.60 23.90
CA LEU A 239 -10.98 8.61 22.86
C LEU A 239 -10.35 8.12 21.56
N ALA A 240 -11.08 8.25 20.47
CA ALA A 240 -10.63 7.98 19.11
C ALA A 240 -10.73 9.26 18.28
N VAL A 241 -9.60 9.81 17.85
CA VAL A 241 -9.54 11.03 17.03
C VAL A 241 -9.08 10.67 15.63
N PHE A 242 -9.79 11.13 14.60
CA PHE A 242 -9.32 11.13 13.22
C PHE A 242 -9.06 12.56 12.77
N VAL A 243 -7.83 12.85 12.35
CA VAL A 243 -7.44 14.18 11.86
C VAL A 243 -7.25 14.10 10.35
N ALA A 244 -8.21 14.64 9.61
CA ALA A 244 -8.25 14.50 8.15
C ALA A 244 -7.19 15.34 7.43
N ARG A 245 -6.65 14.79 6.34
CA ARG A 245 -5.85 15.54 5.37
C ARG A 245 -6.76 16.25 4.38
N SER A 246 -6.15 17.10 3.55
CA SER A 246 -6.82 17.67 2.37
C SER A 246 -7.04 16.66 1.25
N ALA A 247 -6.61 15.39 1.39
CA ALA A 247 -6.77 14.37 0.36
C ALA A 247 -8.27 14.03 0.12
N PRO A 248 -8.66 13.58 -1.09
CA PRO A 248 -10.07 13.38 -1.46
C PRO A 248 -10.77 12.40 -0.53
N LEU A 249 -10.09 11.28 -0.25
CA LEU A 249 -10.60 10.21 0.59
C LEU A 249 -10.82 10.68 2.03
N ASP A 250 -9.86 11.42 2.59
CA ASP A 250 -9.97 11.96 3.95
C ASP A 250 -11.14 12.95 4.07
N GLN A 251 -11.31 13.84 3.09
CA GLN A 251 -12.41 14.81 3.07
C GLN A 251 -13.76 14.14 2.87
N TYR A 252 -13.82 13.10 2.04
CA TYR A 252 -15.02 12.26 1.90
C TYR A 252 -15.39 11.61 3.24
N VAL A 253 -14.43 10.98 3.93
CA VAL A 253 -14.67 10.31 5.21
C VAL A 253 -15.18 11.27 6.29
N VAL A 254 -14.66 12.51 6.36
CA VAL A 254 -15.19 13.49 7.33
C VAL A 254 -16.50 14.12 6.88
N GLY A 255 -16.72 14.29 5.57
CA GLY A 255 -17.98 14.80 5.02
C GLY A 255 -19.13 13.81 5.13
N HIS A 256 -18.84 12.52 5.21
CA HIS A 256 -19.79 11.41 5.25
C HIS A 256 -19.53 10.51 6.47
N PRO A 257 -19.72 10.99 7.71
CA PRO A 257 -19.48 10.18 8.92
C PRO A 257 -20.30 8.89 8.94
N GLU A 258 -21.47 8.85 8.29
CA GLU A 258 -22.30 7.67 8.09
C GLU A 258 -21.56 6.53 7.36
N TYR A 259 -20.56 6.85 6.53
CA TYR A 259 -19.70 5.84 5.89
C TYR A 259 -18.97 4.99 6.94
N LEU A 260 -18.54 5.60 8.05
CA LEU A 260 -17.85 4.89 9.14
C LEU A 260 -18.81 4.13 10.07
N LEU A 261 -20.07 4.58 10.16
CA LEU A 261 -21.06 4.07 11.11
C LEU A 261 -22.04 3.05 10.49
N GLY A 262 -22.25 3.07 9.17
CA GLY A 262 -23.39 2.42 8.52
C GLY A 262 -23.07 1.36 7.47
N ARG A 263 -21.80 1.09 7.14
CA ARG A 263 -21.42 0.07 6.15
C ARG A 263 -20.55 -1.04 6.73
N ALA A 264 -20.73 -2.24 6.17
CA ALA A 264 -19.82 -3.36 6.40
C ALA A 264 -18.40 -2.96 5.93
N PRO A 265 -17.36 -3.25 6.74
CA PRO A 265 -15.97 -2.91 6.40
C PRO A 265 -15.53 -3.56 5.07
N GLU A 266 -14.38 -3.16 4.52
CA GLU A 266 -13.95 -3.62 3.20
C GLU A 266 -13.99 -5.15 3.00
N GLU A 267 -14.32 -5.59 1.79
CA GLU A 267 -14.18 -6.99 1.41
C GLU A 267 -12.71 -7.33 1.15
N ALA A 268 -12.23 -8.38 1.79
CA ALA A 268 -10.93 -8.94 1.50
C ALA A 268 -11.08 -9.92 0.32
N ARG A 269 -10.43 -9.60 -0.80
CA ARG A 269 -10.38 -10.46 -1.98
C ARG A 269 -9.00 -11.10 -2.13
N ILE A 270 -9.00 -12.33 -2.60
CA ILE A 270 -7.81 -13.09 -3.01
C ILE A 270 -8.10 -13.78 -4.33
N ASP A 271 -7.06 -13.99 -5.12
CA ASP A 271 -7.07 -14.79 -6.34
C ASP A 271 -5.97 -15.85 -6.25
N PRO A 272 -6.21 -16.98 -5.56
CA PRO A 272 -5.22 -18.05 -5.40
C PRO A 272 -4.81 -18.68 -6.73
N ASP A 273 -5.62 -18.51 -7.78
CA ASP A 273 -5.44 -19.16 -9.08
C ASP A 273 -4.79 -18.22 -10.11
N ASN A 274 -4.33 -17.05 -9.68
CA ASN A 274 -3.49 -16.17 -10.48
C ASN A 274 -2.31 -16.97 -11.08
N PRO A 275 -2.14 -17.01 -12.41
CA PRO A 275 -1.18 -17.90 -13.07
C PRO A 275 0.26 -17.76 -12.59
N PHE A 276 0.71 -16.53 -12.27
CA PHE A 276 2.07 -16.26 -11.80
C PHE A 276 2.29 -16.83 -10.39
N VAL A 277 1.38 -16.50 -9.46
CA VAL A 277 1.41 -16.99 -8.08
C VAL A 277 1.30 -18.51 -8.02
N LEU A 278 0.38 -19.06 -8.81
CA LEU A 278 0.11 -20.49 -8.88
C LEU A 278 1.31 -21.25 -9.44
N ALA A 279 1.90 -20.78 -10.54
CA ALA A 279 3.07 -21.42 -11.15
C ALA A 279 4.24 -21.54 -10.16
N ASP A 280 4.52 -20.48 -9.41
CA ASP A 280 5.57 -20.48 -8.38
C ASP A 280 5.30 -21.48 -7.25
N HIS A 281 4.04 -21.62 -6.84
CA HIS A 281 3.68 -22.56 -5.81
C HIS A 281 3.56 -24.01 -6.28
N LEU A 282 3.22 -24.26 -7.55
CA LEU A 282 3.27 -25.59 -8.15
C LEU A 282 4.72 -26.10 -8.24
N LYS A 283 5.69 -25.25 -8.62
CA LYS A 283 7.13 -25.57 -8.55
C LYS A 283 7.52 -26.02 -7.14
N CYS A 284 7.16 -25.23 -6.13
CA CYS A 284 7.44 -25.56 -4.73
C CYS A 284 6.76 -26.88 -4.30
N ALA A 285 5.51 -27.08 -4.69
CA ALA A 285 4.74 -28.27 -4.33
C ALA A 285 5.31 -29.53 -4.99
N ALA A 286 5.78 -29.45 -6.23
CA ALA A 286 6.40 -30.55 -6.95
C ALA A 286 7.78 -30.92 -6.37
N PHE A 287 8.54 -29.93 -5.90
CA PHE A 287 9.77 -30.13 -5.13
C PHE A 287 9.51 -30.89 -3.82
N GLU A 288 8.43 -30.53 -3.12
CA GLU A 288 8.04 -31.16 -1.86
C GLU A 288 7.60 -32.61 -2.04
N LEU A 289 6.63 -32.84 -2.93
CA LEU A 289 6.07 -34.16 -3.19
C LEU A 289 5.74 -34.30 -4.69
N PRO A 290 6.09 -35.43 -5.32
CA PRO A 290 5.70 -35.70 -6.70
C PRO A 290 4.19 -35.63 -6.88
N PHE A 291 3.72 -34.98 -7.94
CA PHE A 291 2.28 -34.97 -8.28
C PHE A 291 1.89 -36.25 -8.99
N GLN A 292 0.72 -36.81 -8.66
CA GLN A 292 0.13 -37.87 -9.47
C GLN A 292 -0.64 -37.25 -10.64
N ASP A 293 -0.72 -37.97 -11.76
CA ASP A 293 -1.55 -37.56 -12.89
C ASP A 293 -3.02 -37.40 -12.45
N GLY A 294 -3.63 -36.27 -12.76
CA GLY A 294 -4.99 -35.93 -12.34
C GLY A 294 -5.14 -35.53 -10.87
N GLU A 295 -4.04 -35.44 -10.11
CA GLU A 295 -4.07 -34.92 -8.73
C GLU A 295 -4.53 -33.47 -8.72
N GLN A 296 -5.53 -33.17 -7.90
CA GLN A 296 -6.02 -31.81 -7.68
C GLN A 296 -5.05 -31.01 -6.81
N PHE A 297 -4.98 -29.69 -7.03
CA PHE A 297 -4.24 -28.79 -6.16
C PHE A 297 -5.18 -27.76 -5.53
N GLY A 298 -5.65 -28.08 -4.32
CA GLY A 298 -6.70 -27.29 -3.71
C GLY A 298 -8.06 -27.56 -4.37
N ARG A 299 -8.76 -26.52 -4.82
CA ARG A 299 -9.99 -26.65 -5.64
C ARG A 299 -9.71 -26.80 -7.14
N LEU A 300 -8.46 -26.64 -7.59
CA LEU A 300 -8.12 -26.74 -9.00
C LEU A 300 -8.23 -28.19 -9.51
N PRO A 301 -8.95 -28.42 -10.62
CA PRO A 301 -8.99 -29.73 -11.27
C PRO A 301 -7.61 -30.18 -11.71
N GLY A 302 -7.37 -31.51 -11.66
CA GLY A 302 -6.09 -32.10 -12.09
C GLY A 302 -5.74 -31.83 -13.56
N GLU A 303 -6.73 -31.60 -14.43
CA GLU A 303 -6.52 -31.22 -15.83
C GLU A 303 -5.82 -29.86 -15.97
N VAL A 304 -6.24 -28.86 -15.18
CA VAL A 304 -5.65 -27.52 -15.17
C VAL A 304 -4.22 -27.58 -14.63
N VAL A 305 -4.02 -28.32 -13.53
CA VAL A 305 -2.69 -28.54 -12.95
C VAL A 305 -1.78 -29.25 -13.96
N GLY A 306 -2.30 -30.25 -14.68
CA GLY A 306 -1.60 -30.96 -15.75
C GLY A 306 -1.14 -30.03 -16.86
N GLY A 307 -2.02 -29.17 -17.38
CA GLY A 307 -1.68 -28.20 -18.43
C GLY A 307 -0.57 -27.23 -18.03
N MET A 308 -0.53 -26.79 -16.76
CA MET A 308 0.58 -25.97 -16.26
C MET A 308 1.90 -26.76 -16.19
N PHE A 309 1.86 -28.04 -15.80
CA PHE A 309 3.05 -28.88 -15.78
C PHE A 309 3.58 -29.20 -17.17
N GLU A 310 2.73 -29.31 -18.20
CA GLU A 310 3.17 -29.45 -19.59
C GLU A 310 4.06 -28.28 -20.03
N HIS A 311 3.69 -27.05 -19.67
CA HIS A 311 4.51 -25.86 -19.95
C HIS A 311 5.83 -25.84 -19.13
N MET A 312 5.79 -26.31 -17.88
CA MET A 312 6.99 -26.41 -17.03
C MET A 312 7.94 -27.52 -17.50
N GLU A 313 7.42 -28.61 -18.06
CA GLU A 313 8.21 -29.70 -18.64
C GLU A 313 8.96 -29.23 -19.89
N GLN A 314 8.32 -28.42 -20.74
CA GLN A 314 8.97 -27.75 -21.88
C GLN A 314 10.13 -26.85 -21.46
N SER A 315 10.03 -26.26 -20.27
CA SER A 315 11.07 -25.42 -19.67
C SER A 315 12.09 -26.20 -18.81
N HIS A 316 12.06 -27.54 -18.84
CA HIS A 316 12.92 -28.44 -18.07
C HIS A 316 12.87 -28.24 -16.54
N ILE A 317 11.76 -27.72 -16.02
CA ILE A 317 11.57 -27.47 -14.58
C ILE A 317 11.09 -28.74 -13.85
N VAL A 318 10.22 -29.49 -14.51
CA VAL A 318 9.66 -30.77 -14.04
C VAL A 318 9.85 -31.85 -15.10
N HIS A 319 9.77 -33.12 -14.69
CA HIS A 319 9.83 -34.26 -15.58
C HIS A 319 8.73 -35.26 -15.22
N ARG A 320 7.96 -35.71 -16.21
CA ARG A 320 6.89 -36.71 -16.01
C ARG A 320 7.43 -38.13 -16.19
N VAL A 321 7.28 -38.97 -15.17
CA VAL A 321 7.68 -40.40 -15.19
C VAL A 321 6.66 -41.25 -14.46
N GLY A 322 6.20 -42.34 -15.09
CA GLY A 322 5.39 -43.36 -14.42
C GLY A 322 4.07 -42.84 -13.83
N GLY A 323 3.40 -41.93 -14.55
CA GLY A 323 2.15 -41.30 -14.09
C GLY A 323 2.33 -40.29 -12.96
N ARG A 324 3.55 -39.76 -12.80
CA ARG A 324 3.88 -38.75 -11.79
C ARG A 324 4.73 -37.64 -12.39
N THR A 325 4.51 -36.42 -11.91
CA THR A 325 5.35 -35.26 -12.22
C THR A 325 6.33 -35.03 -11.08
N LEU A 326 7.62 -35.10 -11.39
CA LEU A 326 8.72 -34.92 -10.44
C LEU A 326 9.43 -33.59 -10.70
N TRP A 327 9.95 -32.99 -9.64
CA TRP A 327 10.90 -31.88 -9.75
C TRP A 327 12.23 -32.35 -10.36
N SER A 328 12.73 -31.65 -11.37
CA SER A 328 13.94 -32.05 -12.12
C SER A 328 15.08 -31.03 -12.12
N ASN A 329 14.93 -29.93 -11.39
CA ASN A 329 15.91 -28.84 -11.35
C ASN A 329 16.72 -28.87 -10.03
N ASP A 330 18.00 -28.51 -10.05
CA ASP A 330 18.82 -28.44 -8.83
C ASP A 330 18.49 -27.22 -7.96
N ALA A 331 17.76 -26.24 -8.51
CA ALA A 331 17.36 -25.04 -7.80
C ALA A 331 16.36 -25.34 -6.67
N PHE A 332 16.50 -24.61 -5.57
CA PHE A 332 15.53 -24.63 -4.46
C PHE A 332 14.41 -23.60 -4.73
N PRO A 333 13.20 -24.01 -5.13
CA PRO A 333 12.18 -23.06 -5.59
C PRO A 333 11.66 -22.14 -4.47
N ALA A 334 11.63 -22.61 -3.22
CA ALA A 334 11.10 -21.81 -2.11
C ALA A 334 12.02 -20.66 -1.67
N SER A 335 13.26 -20.57 -2.18
CA SER A 335 14.11 -19.37 -1.99
C SER A 335 13.86 -18.27 -3.01
N THR A 336 13.28 -18.59 -4.16
CA THR A 336 13.01 -17.59 -5.22
C THR A 336 11.62 -16.98 -5.09
N VAL A 337 10.71 -17.63 -4.36
CA VAL A 337 9.33 -17.18 -4.19
C VAL A 337 9.20 -16.36 -2.90
N SER A 338 8.92 -15.07 -3.02
CA SER A 338 8.69 -14.18 -1.88
C SER A 338 7.19 -13.93 -1.70
N LEU A 339 6.61 -14.42 -0.60
CA LEU A 339 5.17 -14.23 -0.32
C LEU A 339 4.76 -12.76 -0.20
N ARG A 340 5.65 -11.90 0.29
CA ARG A 340 5.35 -10.50 0.62
C ARG A 340 5.81 -9.48 -0.42
N ASN A 341 6.18 -9.94 -1.62
CA ASN A 341 6.76 -9.11 -2.68
C ASN A 341 7.78 -8.07 -2.14
N ILE A 342 8.81 -8.57 -1.45
CA ILE A 342 9.99 -7.76 -1.13
C ILE A 342 11.01 -8.14 -2.19
N PRO A 343 11.11 -7.40 -3.31
CA PRO A 343 12.21 -7.62 -4.23
C PRO A 343 13.51 -7.28 -3.49
N GLY A 344 14.37 -8.26 -3.30
CA GLY A 344 15.73 -8.06 -2.78
C GLY A 344 15.86 -7.96 -1.27
N GLU A 345 17.10 -8.17 -0.80
CA GLU A 345 17.49 -7.95 0.59
C GLU A 345 17.31 -6.47 0.99
N ASN A 346 16.96 -6.23 2.25
CA ASN A 346 16.87 -4.88 2.82
C ASN A 346 18.23 -4.17 2.75
N PHE A 347 18.19 -2.86 2.61
CA PHE A 347 19.35 -2.00 2.81
C PHE A 347 19.63 -1.83 4.30
N VAL A 348 20.88 -1.98 4.67
CA VAL A 348 21.38 -1.73 6.03
C VAL A 348 21.94 -0.31 6.10
N VAL A 349 21.49 0.47 7.09
CA VAL A 349 21.97 1.84 7.32
C VAL A 349 23.08 1.82 8.38
N ILE A 350 24.27 2.29 8.01
CA ILE A 350 25.48 2.23 8.83
C ILE A 350 25.93 3.65 9.18
N ASP A 351 25.97 3.96 10.48
CA ASP A 351 26.56 5.18 11.02
C ASP A 351 28.09 5.05 10.93
N GLN A 352 28.73 5.87 10.09
CA GLN A 352 30.17 5.83 9.85
C GLN A 352 30.97 6.24 11.09
N ASP A 353 30.48 7.21 11.86
CA ASP A 353 31.16 7.70 13.06
C ASP A 353 31.18 6.63 14.16
N ALA A 354 30.07 5.92 14.31
CA ALA A 354 29.90 4.90 15.34
C ALA A 354 30.23 3.47 14.89
N GLY A 355 30.46 3.25 13.59
CA GLY A 355 30.75 1.94 13.01
C GLY A 355 29.63 0.90 13.23
N LYS A 356 28.38 1.34 13.39
CA LYS A 356 27.26 0.48 13.79
C LYS A 356 26.06 0.60 12.85
N ILE A 357 25.31 -0.49 12.77
CA ILE A 357 24.02 -0.51 12.09
C ILE A 357 23.00 0.23 12.95
N ILE A 358 22.25 1.16 12.35
CA ILE A 358 21.25 1.97 13.04
C ILE A 358 19.82 1.67 12.59
N ALA A 359 19.62 1.19 11.36
CA ALA A 359 18.30 0.91 10.79
C ALA A 359 18.38 -0.05 9.60
N GLU A 360 17.22 -0.58 9.22
CA GLU A 360 17.00 -1.29 7.95
C GLU A 360 15.90 -0.61 7.14
N VAL A 361 16.05 -0.59 5.81
CA VAL A 361 15.09 -0.02 4.85
C VAL A 361 14.87 -1.02 3.72
N ASP A 362 13.61 -1.26 3.36
CA ASP A 362 13.26 -2.13 2.23
C ASP A 362 13.75 -1.58 0.89
N PHE A 363 14.00 -2.49 -0.05
CA PHE A 363 14.61 -2.19 -1.36
C PHE A 363 13.89 -1.08 -2.15
N VAL A 364 12.56 -1.12 -2.19
CA VAL A 364 11.76 -0.11 -2.92
C VAL A 364 11.89 1.25 -2.25
N SER A 365 11.72 1.32 -0.93
CA SER A 365 11.85 2.57 -0.17
C SER A 365 13.28 3.12 -0.16
N ALA A 366 14.31 2.31 -0.38
CA ALA A 366 15.69 2.78 -0.40
C ALA A 366 15.94 3.82 -1.51
N HIS A 367 15.24 3.72 -2.65
CA HIS A 367 15.42 4.66 -3.75
C HIS A 367 14.95 6.08 -3.38
N THR A 368 13.93 6.19 -2.54
CA THR A 368 13.37 7.48 -2.10
C THR A 368 13.92 7.96 -0.76
N MET A 369 14.44 7.06 0.09
CA MET A 369 14.86 7.40 1.46
C MET A 369 16.37 7.35 1.69
N LEU A 370 17.12 6.63 0.85
CA LEU A 370 18.54 6.37 1.04
C LEU A 370 19.39 6.78 -0.17
N HIS A 371 18.84 7.55 -1.12
CA HIS A 371 19.66 8.15 -2.17
C HIS A 371 20.73 9.06 -1.56
N GLU A 372 21.81 9.30 -2.30
CA GLU A 372 22.88 10.19 -1.83
C GLU A 372 22.31 11.58 -1.49
N CYS A 373 22.86 12.20 -0.45
CA CYS A 373 22.40 13.45 0.15
C CYS A 373 21.02 13.40 0.84
N ALA A 374 20.31 12.26 0.87
CA ALA A 374 19.07 12.13 1.63
C ALA A 374 19.31 12.36 3.13
N ILE A 375 18.32 12.97 3.80
CA ILE A 375 18.27 13.07 5.26
C ILE A 375 17.42 11.93 5.80
N HIS A 376 18.09 10.90 6.33
CA HIS A 376 17.45 9.77 6.98
C HIS A 376 17.28 10.06 8.48
N ASN A 377 16.04 10.00 8.97
CA ASN A 377 15.72 10.24 10.37
C ASN A 377 15.53 8.91 11.11
N VAL A 378 16.24 8.73 12.22
CA VAL A 378 16.10 7.56 13.11
C VAL A 378 15.86 8.03 14.53
N ASP A 379 14.63 7.85 15.02
CA ASP A 379 14.22 8.21 16.39
C ASP A 379 14.47 9.69 16.70
N GLY A 380 14.17 10.55 15.72
CA GLY A 380 14.40 12.00 15.79
C GLY A 380 15.86 12.45 15.63
N ILE A 381 16.82 11.53 15.45
CA ILE A 381 18.21 11.86 15.10
C ILE A 381 18.34 11.91 13.58
N GLN A 382 18.95 12.98 13.09
CA GLN A 382 19.16 13.22 11.67
C GLN A 382 20.50 12.64 11.21
N TYR A 383 20.46 11.92 10.10
CA TYR A 383 21.62 11.36 9.43
C TYR A 383 21.59 11.76 7.96
N GLN A 384 22.71 12.24 7.43
CA GLN A 384 22.85 12.46 5.99
C GLN A 384 23.47 11.24 5.33
N VAL A 385 22.85 10.76 4.25
CA VAL A 385 23.43 9.69 3.43
C VAL A 385 24.60 10.25 2.62
N LYS A 386 25.80 9.73 2.89
CA LYS A 386 27.02 10.10 2.17
C LYS A 386 27.26 9.22 0.95
N LYS A 387 26.91 7.93 1.06
CA LYS A 387 27.12 6.96 -0.01
C LYS A 387 26.07 5.85 0.06
N LEU A 388 25.48 5.52 -1.08
CA LEU A 388 24.63 4.34 -1.23
C LEU A 388 25.37 3.27 -2.03
N ASP A 389 25.83 2.22 -1.36
CA ASP A 389 26.28 0.99 -2.01
C ASP A 389 25.04 0.16 -2.40
N TYR A 390 24.57 0.41 -3.62
CA TYR A 390 23.38 -0.23 -4.15
C TYR A 390 23.52 -1.75 -4.24
N THR A 391 24.65 -2.22 -4.77
CA THR A 391 24.93 -3.66 -4.98
C THR A 391 25.15 -4.38 -3.66
N GLY A 392 25.92 -3.80 -2.74
CA GLY A 392 26.20 -4.36 -1.43
C GLY A 392 25.10 -4.14 -0.38
N ARG A 393 23.98 -3.49 -0.76
CA ARG A 393 22.81 -3.20 0.10
C ARG A 393 23.16 -2.42 1.36
N LYS A 394 24.04 -1.43 1.25
CA LYS A 394 24.50 -0.61 2.40
C LYS A 394 24.37 0.87 2.12
N ALA A 395 23.78 1.60 3.05
CA ALA A 395 23.77 3.06 3.06
C ALA A 395 24.67 3.56 4.18
N TYR A 396 25.71 4.31 3.82
CA TYR A 396 26.63 4.90 4.77
C TYR A 396 26.19 6.32 5.10
N VAL A 397 26.04 6.60 6.39
CA VAL A 397 25.48 7.85 6.88
C VAL A 397 26.36 8.48 7.95
N GLU A 398 26.28 9.80 8.04
CA GLU A 398 26.91 10.60 9.09
C GLU A 398 25.85 11.41 9.82
N LYS A 399 26.07 11.72 11.09
CA LYS A 399 25.14 12.59 11.83
C LYS A 399 25.11 13.98 11.21
N ALA A 400 23.91 14.51 11.05
CA ALA A 400 23.70 15.84 10.50
C ALA A 400 22.79 16.67 11.41
N VAL A 401 22.96 17.98 11.37
CA VAL A 401 22.03 18.93 11.99
C VAL A 401 21.56 19.87 10.89
N THR A 402 20.36 19.61 10.37
CA THR A 402 19.73 20.42 9.32
C THR A 402 18.42 21.04 9.80
N ASP A 403 18.05 22.15 9.16
CA ASP A 403 16.76 22.82 9.31
C ASP A 403 15.74 22.35 8.27
N PHE A 404 16.09 21.36 7.43
CA PHE A 404 15.25 20.74 6.42
C PHE A 404 15.28 19.21 6.47
N TYR A 405 14.27 18.57 5.89
CA TYR A 405 14.25 17.15 5.53
C TYR A 405 14.21 16.99 4.01
N THR A 406 14.50 15.79 3.50
CA THR A 406 14.46 15.51 2.06
C THR A 406 13.21 14.71 1.69
N ASP A 407 12.65 15.01 0.53
CA ASP A 407 11.52 14.28 -0.05
C ASP A 407 11.80 13.98 -1.53
N ALA A 408 11.72 12.73 -1.94
CA ALA A 408 12.14 12.30 -3.28
C ALA A 408 11.03 12.49 -4.32
N GLU A 409 11.42 12.81 -5.55
CA GLU A 409 10.51 12.92 -6.69
C GLU A 409 10.61 11.67 -7.58
N THR A 410 9.46 11.07 -7.85
CA THR A 410 9.32 9.85 -8.64
C THR A 410 8.64 10.13 -9.97
N TYR A 411 9.15 9.53 -11.03
CA TYR A 411 8.55 9.47 -12.35
C TYR A 411 8.06 8.05 -12.63
N THR A 412 6.87 7.90 -13.24
CA THR A 412 6.28 6.60 -13.55
C THR A 412 5.86 6.55 -15.02
N GLU A 413 6.38 5.58 -15.75
CA GLU A 413 6.00 5.26 -17.13
C GLU A 413 5.22 3.93 -17.15
N VAL A 414 4.24 3.83 -18.04
CA VAL A 414 3.46 2.59 -18.27
C VAL A 414 3.46 2.25 -19.75
N ARG A 415 3.97 1.07 -20.11
CA ARG A 415 4.00 0.56 -21.49
C ARG A 415 3.07 -0.62 -21.64
N VAL A 416 2.19 -0.60 -22.64
CA VAL A 416 1.32 -1.74 -22.95
C VAL A 416 2.16 -2.85 -23.59
N ILE A 417 2.03 -4.07 -23.05
CA ILE A 417 2.65 -5.28 -23.60
C ILE A 417 1.63 -5.97 -24.50
N GLN A 418 0.44 -6.22 -23.96
CA GLN A 418 -0.62 -6.97 -24.62
C GLN A 418 -1.99 -6.37 -24.26
N THR A 419 -2.93 -6.43 -25.19
CA THR A 419 -4.34 -6.09 -24.96
C THR A 419 -5.16 -7.37 -25.01
N ASP A 420 -5.90 -7.64 -23.95
CA ASP A 420 -6.73 -8.84 -23.82
C ASP A 420 -8.22 -8.51 -24.00
N ASP A 421 -8.66 -7.42 -23.39
CA ASP A 421 -10.04 -6.94 -23.44
C ASP A 421 -10.12 -5.53 -24.03
N SER A 422 -11.23 -5.26 -24.72
CA SER A 422 -11.53 -3.92 -25.25
C SER A 422 -13.03 -3.63 -25.19
N ALA A 423 -13.35 -2.37 -24.89
CA ALA A 423 -14.70 -1.84 -24.87
C ALA A 423 -14.68 -0.39 -25.38
N THR A 424 -15.75 0.01 -26.06
CA THR A 424 -15.93 1.39 -26.51
C THR A 424 -16.96 2.08 -25.63
N LEU A 425 -16.56 3.16 -24.98
CA LEU A 425 -17.45 4.08 -24.28
C LEU A 425 -17.58 5.37 -25.12
N PRO A 426 -18.63 6.19 -24.91
CA PRO A 426 -18.76 7.46 -25.62
C PRO A 426 -17.51 8.34 -25.46
N GLY A 427 -16.75 8.54 -26.55
CA GLY A 427 -15.53 9.35 -26.58
C GLY A 427 -14.31 8.75 -25.85
N ILE A 428 -14.37 7.47 -25.46
CA ILE A 428 -13.29 6.76 -24.79
C ILE A 428 -13.11 5.35 -25.37
N ALA A 429 -11.90 5.05 -25.81
CA ALA A 429 -11.45 3.68 -26.04
C ALA A 429 -10.92 3.07 -24.72
N LEU A 430 -11.66 2.10 -24.16
CA LEU A 430 -11.30 1.40 -22.92
C LEU A 430 -10.68 0.04 -23.26
N LYS A 431 -9.52 -0.26 -22.68
CA LYS A 431 -8.81 -1.52 -22.88
C LYS A 431 -8.29 -2.07 -21.55
N ALA A 432 -8.03 -3.37 -21.50
CA ALA A 432 -7.31 -4.01 -20.41
C ALA A 432 -6.35 -5.09 -20.93
N GLY A 433 -5.30 -5.36 -20.16
CA GLY A 433 -4.30 -6.37 -20.47
C GLY A 433 -3.00 -6.16 -19.70
N GLU A 434 -1.93 -6.76 -20.20
CA GLU A 434 -0.62 -6.71 -19.57
C GLU A 434 0.13 -5.40 -19.86
N VAL A 435 0.70 -4.81 -18.81
CA VAL A 435 1.49 -3.58 -18.87
C VAL A 435 2.82 -3.72 -18.13
N THR A 436 3.84 -3.03 -18.61
CA THR A 436 5.10 -2.82 -17.90
C THR A 436 5.06 -1.44 -17.23
N VAL A 437 5.29 -1.39 -15.92
CA VAL A 437 5.39 -0.15 -15.14
C VAL A 437 6.85 0.07 -14.78
N THR A 438 7.38 1.25 -15.11
CA THR A 438 8.74 1.66 -14.76
C THR A 438 8.70 2.88 -13.86
N GLU A 439 9.24 2.76 -12.65
CA GLU A 439 9.36 3.86 -11.68
C GLU A 439 10.84 4.29 -11.56
N ARG A 440 11.09 5.60 -11.65
CA ARG A 440 12.43 6.21 -11.51
C ARG A 440 12.40 7.33 -10.49
N VAL A 441 13.37 7.36 -9.58
CA VAL A 441 13.60 8.52 -8.72
C VAL A 441 14.50 9.50 -9.49
N VAL A 442 13.97 10.67 -9.83
CA VAL A 442 14.65 11.66 -10.69
C VAL A 442 15.39 12.73 -9.89
N GLY A 443 14.95 12.97 -8.66
CA GLY A 443 15.46 14.05 -7.84
C GLY A 443 14.88 14.03 -6.44
N TYR A 444 15.19 15.04 -5.65
CA TYR A 444 14.62 15.27 -4.35
C TYR A 444 14.51 16.76 -4.03
N LYS A 445 13.56 17.11 -3.17
CA LYS A 445 13.36 18.44 -2.59
C LYS A 445 13.94 18.50 -1.18
N LYS A 446 14.44 19.67 -0.78
CA LYS A 446 14.79 20.00 0.60
C LYS A 446 13.67 20.85 1.17
N ILE A 447 12.98 20.34 2.18
CA ILE A 447 11.79 20.99 2.75
C ILE A 447 12.09 21.41 4.18
N ARG A 448 11.95 22.71 4.47
CA ARG A 448 12.22 23.31 5.78
C ARG A 448 11.24 22.77 6.83
N PHE A 449 11.75 22.38 7.99
CA PHE A 449 10.92 21.96 9.12
C PHE A 449 9.98 23.10 9.54
N HIS A 450 8.80 22.74 10.03
CA HIS A 450 7.72 23.63 10.48
C HIS A 450 7.06 24.51 9.41
N THR A 451 7.80 25.15 8.51
CA THR A 451 7.24 26.01 7.46
C THR A 451 6.79 25.21 6.25
N SER A 452 7.40 24.04 6.01
CA SER A 452 7.17 23.21 4.82
C SER A 452 7.53 23.94 3.51
N GLU A 453 8.38 24.95 3.59
CA GLU A 453 8.89 25.68 2.43
C GLU A 453 9.97 24.87 1.73
N ASN A 454 9.95 24.87 0.40
CA ASN A 454 11.02 24.29 -0.38
C ASN A 454 12.24 25.23 -0.38
N VAL A 455 13.39 24.72 0.07
CA VAL A 455 14.65 25.46 0.19
C VAL A 455 15.73 24.97 -0.78
N GLY A 456 15.42 24.01 -1.65
CA GLY A 456 16.34 23.55 -2.68
C GLY A 456 16.01 22.18 -3.25
N TYR A 457 16.76 21.79 -4.27
CA TYR A 457 16.59 20.53 -4.99
C TYR A 457 17.94 19.83 -5.16
N GLY A 458 17.89 18.56 -5.53
CA GLY A 458 19.04 17.81 -6.01
C GLY A 458 18.61 16.69 -6.94
N GLU A 459 19.53 16.24 -7.79
CA GLU A 459 19.30 15.13 -8.71
C GLU A 459 19.57 13.79 -8.02
N VAL A 460 18.91 12.75 -8.50
CA VAL A 460 19.13 11.37 -8.06
C VAL A 460 19.37 10.51 -9.28
N VAL A 461 20.47 9.76 -9.25
CA VAL A 461 20.80 8.77 -10.28
C VAL A 461 20.77 7.41 -9.63
N LEU A 462 19.67 6.67 -9.85
CA LEU A 462 19.50 5.30 -9.38
C LEU A 462 18.90 4.44 -10.49
N PRO A 463 19.10 3.11 -10.44
CA PRO A 463 18.46 2.19 -11.37
C PRO A 463 16.94 2.34 -11.38
N GLU A 464 16.34 2.11 -12.55
CA GLU A 464 14.89 2.11 -12.71
C GLU A 464 14.28 0.83 -12.14
N LEU A 465 13.10 0.96 -11.55
CA LEU A 465 12.33 -0.16 -11.01
C LEU A 465 11.25 -0.55 -12.01
N THR A 466 11.39 -1.73 -12.61
CA THR A 466 10.44 -2.25 -13.60
C THR A 466 9.59 -3.37 -13.02
N MET A 467 8.30 -3.37 -13.35
CA MET A 467 7.31 -4.35 -12.91
C MET A 467 6.34 -4.68 -14.04
N HIS A 468 6.16 -5.96 -14.36
CA HIS A 468 5.11 -6.43 -15.26
C HIS A 468 3.83 -6.74 -14.47
N THR A 469 2.69 -6.19 -14.88
CA THR A 469 1.42 -6.28 -14.13
C THR A 469 0.21 -6.19 -15.06
N MET A 470 -1.00 -6.36 -14.51
CA MET A 470 -2.25 -6.09 -15.21
C MET A 470 -2.65 -4.62 -15.08
N GLY A 471 -3.15 -4.06 -16.17
CA GLY A 471 -3.66 -2.70 -16.25
C GLY A 471 -4.95 -2.60 -17.05
N CYS A 472 -5.74 -1.56 -16.77
CA CYS A 472 -6.79 -1.08 -17.64
C CYS A 472 -6.52 0.37 -17.99
N TRP A 473 -6.80 0.77 -19.22
CA TRP A 473 -6.54 2.13 -19.67
C TRP A 473 -7.64 2.68 -20.55
N ALA A 474 -7.92 3.96 -20.35
CA ALA A 474 -8.95 4.72 -21.04
C ALA A 474 -8.29 5.84 -21.83
N SER A 475 -8.35 5.75 -23.15
CA SER A 475 -7.85 6.77 -24.07
C SER A 475 -9.00 7.66 -24.54
N PHE A 476 -8.84 8.98 -24.42
CA PHE A 476 -9.83 9.92 -24.94
C PHE A 476 -9.64 10.08 -26.44
N ASP A 477 -10.74 9.94 -27.19
CA ASP A 477 -10.70 9.96 -28.66
C ASP A 477 -10.42 11.37 -29.19
N ALA A 478 -9.65 11.48 -30.28
CA ALA A 478 -9.29 12.76 -30.87
C ALA A 478 -10.51 13.55 -31.38
N GLU A 479 -11.56 12.86 -31.83
CA GLU A 479 -12.81 13.50 -32.23
C GLU A 479 -13.48 14.26 -31.08
N LEU A 480 -13.45 13.70 -29.85
CA LEU A 480 -13.94 14.39 -28.66
C LEU A 480 -13.08 15.61 -28.35
N LEU A 481 -11.75 15.45 -28.40
CA LEU A 481 -10.81 16.50 -28.03
C LEU A 481 -10.83 17.68 -29.01
N SER A 482 -11.00 17.42 -30.31
CA SER A 482 -11.12 18.46 -31.34
C SER A 482 -12.37 19.34 -31.19
N LYS A 483 -13.42 18.87 -30.49
CA LYS A 483 -14.64 19.65 -30.21
C LYS A 483 -14.46 20.62 -29.04
N LEU A 484 -13.41 20.45 -28.24
CA LEU A 484 -13.13 21.27 -27.06
C LEU A 484 -12.16 22.41 -27.40
N PRO A 485 -12.38 23.63 -26.88
CA PRO A 485 -11.56 24.80 -27.20
C PRO A 485 -10.26 24.87 -26.37
N TYR A 486 -9.61 23.74 -26.10
CA TYR A 486 -8.46 23.65 -25.18
C TYR A 486 -7.19 23.12 -25.86
N GLY A 487 -6.03 23.61 -25.43
CA GLY A 487 -4.73 23.13 -25.87
C GLY A 487 -4.35 21.77 -25.27
N LYS A 488 -3.35 21.10 -25.87
CA LYS A 488 -2.89 19.76 -25.42
C LYS A 488 -2.42 19.74 -23.95
N VAL A 489 -1.70 20.77 -23.51
CA VAL A 489 -1.21 20.91 -22.13
C VAL A 489 -2.37 21.00 -21.14
N GLU A 490 -3.40 21.78 -21.46
CA GLU A 490 -4.56 22.01 -20.60
C GLU A 490 -5.40 20.74 -20.46
N VAL A 491 -5.59 20.02 -21.57
CA VAL A 491 -6.24 18.71 -21.57
C VAL A 491 -5.42 17.71 -20.75
N ALA A 492 -4.10 17.66 -20.91
CA ALA A 492 -3.24 16.75 -20.14
C ALA A 492 -3.32 17.01 -18.63
N ASP A 493 -3.30 18.29 -18.21
CA ASP A 493 -3.47 18.68 -16.80
C ASP A 493 -4.85 18.27 -16.25
N ALA A 494 -5.92 18.47 -17.04
CA ALA A 494 -7.26 18.07 -16.65
C ALA A 494 -7.37 16.53 -16.51
N VAL A 495 -6.83 15.78 -17.46
CA VAL A 495 -6.80 14.31 -17.45
C VAL A 495 -5.97 13.77 -16.29
N ALA A 496 -4.83 14.39 -15.96
CA ALA A 496 -4.05 14.08 -14.76
C ALA A 496 -4.88 14.25 -13.47
N GLY A 497 -5.64 15.33 -13.40
CA GLY A 497 -6.59 15.59 -12.32
C GLY A 497 -7.70 14.54 -12.21
N ILE A 498 -8.27 14.14 -13.34
CA ILE A 498 -9.28 13.08 -13.42
C ILE A 498 -8.66 11.76 -12.94
N ALA A 499 -7.50 11.37 -13.45
CA ALA A 499 -6.82 10.13 -13.09
C ALA A 499 -6.55 10.03 -11.58
N ARG A 500 -6.12 11.15 -10.95
CA ARG A 500 -5.93 11.23 -9.51
C ARG A 500 -7.23 10.93 -8.76
N SER A 501 -8.33 11.60 -9.12
CA SER A 501 -9.63 11.40 -8.49
C SER A 501 -10.18 9.99 -8.74
N LEU A 502 -10.06 9.51 -9.97
CA LEU A 502 -10.50 8.20 -10.43
C LEU A 502 -9.84 7.08 -9.63
N ARG A 503 -8.54 7.19 -9.33
CA ARG A 503 -7.84 6.23 -8.48
C ARG A 503 -8.48 6.08 -7.09
N PHE A 504 -8.89 7.18 -6.47
CA PHE A 504 -9.57 7.13 -5.16
C PHE A 504 -10.97 6.52 -5.26
N VAL A 505 -11.72 6.89 -6.29
CA VAL A 505 -13.05 6.34 -6.55
C VAL A 505 -12.98 4.84 -6.85
N ALA A 506 -11.98 4.41 -7.63
CA ALA A 506 -11.69 3.02 -7.92
C ALA A 506 -11.34 2.25 -6.64
N ALA A 507 -10.46 2.78 -5.80
CA ALA A 507 -10.13 2.14 -4.52
C ALA A 507 -11.36 1.95 -3.63
N LEU A 508 -12.24 2.95 -3.53
CA LEU A 508 -13.49 2.87 -2.78
C LEU A 508 -14.48 1.85 -3.38
N LYS A 509 -14.62 1.83 -4.71
CA LYS A 509 -15.55 0.91 -5.40
C LYS A 509 -15.08 -0.54 -5.35
N LEU A 510 -13.79 -0.76 -5.49
CA LEU A 510 -13.15 -2.08 -5.46
C LEU A 510 -12.87 -2.56 -4.03
N LEU A 511 -13.13 -1.72 -3.03
CA LEU A 511 -12.88 -1.97 -1.60
C LEU A 511 -11.42 -2.36 -1.34
N CYS A 512 -10.48 -1.68 -2.01
CA CYS A 512 -9.05 -1.91 -1.85
C CYS A 512 -8.33 -0.68 -1.28
N SER A 513 -7.07 -0.85 -0.86
CA SER A 513 -6.26 0.30 -0.47
C SER A 513 -5.93 1.11 -1.71
N VAL A 514 -5.94 2.44 -1.59
CA VAL A 514 -5.42 3.34 -2.63
C VAL A 514 -3.98 2.99 -3.01
N GLN A 515 -3.20 2.39 -2.10
CA GLN A 515 -1.82 1.97 -2.36
C GLN A 515 -1.72 0.71 -3.23
N ASP A 516 -2.76 -0.10 -3.33
CA ASP A 516 -2.77 -1.32 -4.15
C ASP A 516 -3.00 -0.99 -5.64
N LEU A 517 -3.61 0.16 -5.92
CA LEU A 517 -3.87 0.66 -7.27
C LEU A 517 -2.91 1.80 -7.64
N GLY A 518 -2.25 1.66 -8.78
CA GLY A 518 -1.43 2.67 -9.40
C GLY A 518 -2.25 3.46 -10.42
N HIS A 519 -1.80 4.67 -10.72
CA HIS A 519 -2.34 5.44 -11.84
C HIS A 519 -1.20 6.15 -12.56
N CYS A 520 -1.35 6.35 -13.86
CA CYS A 520 -0.47 7.15 -14.67
C CYS A 520 -1.29 7.80 -15.80
N VAL A 521 -0.84 8.96 -16.29
CA VAL A 521 -1.39 9.60 -17.48
C VAL A 521 -0.28 9.76 -18.50
N GLY A 522 -0.56 9.37 -19.73
CA GLY A 522 0.38 9.51 -20.84
C GLY A 522 -0.25 9.01 -22.13
N ASP A 523 0.55 8.32 -22.93
CA ASP A 523 0.11 7.72 -24.18
C ASP A 523 0.48 6.23 -24.29
N GLN A 524 -0.30 5.48 -25.06
CA GLN A 524 -0.08 4.05 -25.32
C GLN A 524 1.30 3.79 -25.96
N SER A 525 1.82 4.74 -26.76
CA SER A 525 3.16 4.61 -27.36
C SER A 525 4.32 4.92 -26.41
N ALA A 526 4.02 5.24 -25.15
CA ALA A 526 4.98 5.61 -24.12
C ALA A 526 5.89 6.81 -24.45
N ARG A 527 5.45 7.68 -25.37
CA ARG A 527 6.22 8.85 -25.81
C ARG A 527 6.12 10.05 -24.87
N TRP A 528 5.06 10.14 -24.07
CA TRP A 528 4.91 11.18 -23.06
C TRP A 528 4.10 10.67 -21.87
N PHE A 529 4.44 11.17 -20.68
CA PHE A 529 3.69 10.95 -19.45
C PHE A 529 3.71 12.19 -18.56
N THR A 530 2.70 12.34 -17.71
CA THR A 530 2.64 13.39 -16.69
C THR A 530 3.62 13.04 -15.56
N PRO A 531 4.50 13.95 -15.12
CA PRO A 531 5.34 13.72 -13.94
C PRO A 531 4.51 13.37 -12.70
N GLY A 532 4.94 12.37 -11.94
CA GLY A 532 4.31 11.94 -10.69
C GLY A 532 4.57 12.91 -9.54
N GLY A 533 4.04 14.13 -9.60
CA GLY A 533 4.26 15.16 -8.58
C GLY A 533 3.23 16.28 -8.65
N VAL A 534 2.95 16.93 -7.52
CA VAL A 534 1.93 18.00 -7.41
C VAL A 534 2.37 19.30 -8.11
N GLU A 535 3.66 19.46 -8.41
CA GLU A 535 4.22 20.76 -8.85
C GLU A 535 5.15 20.69 -10.06
N SER A 536 5.48 19.51 -10.60
CA SER A 536 6.33 19.42 -11.79
C SER A 536 5.48 19.57 -13.05
N ARG A 537 4.97 20.81 -13.26
CA ARG A 537 4.17 21.22 -14.44
C ARG A 537 5.05 21.71 -15.60
N THR A 538 6.38 21.66 -15.43
CA THR A 538 7.38 22.11 -16.41
C THR A 538 8.09 20.89 -16.99
N GLY A 539 7.43 20.19 -17.93
CA GLY A 539 8.07 19.03 -18.55
C GLY A 539 7.24 18.27 -19.59
N TYR A 540 6.15 18.83 -20.12
CA TYR A 540 5.49 18.20 -21.25
C TYR A 540 6.32 18.46 -22.51
N ASN A 541 7.14 17.49 -22.90
CA ASN A 541 7.78 17.51 -24.22
C ASN A 541 6.80 16.91 -25.24
N PHE A 542 5.88 17.74 -25.73
CA PHE A 542 5.02 17.39 -26.87
C PHE A 542 5.71 17.62 -28.22
N ASP A 543 6.94 18.16 -28.21
CA ASP A 543 7.76 18.41 -29.40
C ASP A 543 8.72 17.23 -29.64
N GLU A 544 8.37 16.37 -30.59
CA GLU A 544 9.32 15.69 -31.47
C GLU A 544 8.61 15.08 -32.69
N GLN A 545 9.27 15.15 -33.85
CA GLN A 545 8.81 14.55 -35.10
C GLN A 545 8.50 13.07 -34.89
N GLY A 546 7.23 12.70 -35.09
CA GLY A 546 6.80 11.31 -34.98
C GLY A 546 5.70 11.04 -33.96
N MET A 547 5.30 12.00 -33.10
CA MET A 547 4.09 11.86 -32.28
C MET A 547 2.88 11.48 -33.15
N GLY A 548 2.20 10.39 -32.77
CA GLY A 548 0.93 10.01 -33.39
C GLY A 548 -0.18 11.00 -33.01
N GLU A 549 -1.43 10.60 -33.22
CA GLU A 549 -2.59 11.39 -32.80
C GLU A 549 -2.60 11.59 -31.28
N PHE A 550 -2.91 12.80 -30.81
CA PHE A 550 -2.90 13.13 -29.38
C PHE A 550 -4.10 12.46 -28.69
N ALA A 551 -3.85 11.31 -28.04
CA ALA A 551 -4.84 10.52 -27.30
C ALA A 551 -4.40 10.36 -25.84
N PRO A 552 -4.64 11.36 -24.96
CA PRO A 552 -4.31 11.27 -23.55
C PRO A 552 -5.01 10.06 -22.94
N THR A 553 -4.23 9.24 -22.25
CA THR A 553 -4.63 7.93 -21.77
C THR A 553 -4.45 7.85 -20.26
N ILE A 554 -5.52 7.50 -19.54
CA ILE A 554 -5.48 7.20 -18.12
C ILE A 554 -5.20 5.72 -17.94
N PHE A 555 -4.11 5.37 -17.29
CA PHE A 555 -3.80 4.00 -16.87
C PHE A 555 -4.18 3.82 -15.41
N LEU A 556 -4.90 2.74 -15.09
CA LEU A 556 -5.03 2.17 -13.75
C LEU A 556 -4.40 0.78 -13.78
N TYR A 557 -3.51 0.49 -12.85
CA TYR A 557 -2.78 -0.78 -12.85
C TYR A 557 -2.57 -1.30 -11.43
N ASP A 558 -2.37 -2.61 -11.32
CA ASP A 558 -2.11 -3.23 -10.03
C ASP A 558 -0.66 -2.93 -9.64
N ARG A 559 -0.40 -2.37 -8.45
CA ARG A 559 0.98 -2.10 -7.98
C ARG A 559 1.71 -3.36 -7.52
N ARG A 560 1.40 -4.49 -8.15
CA ARG A 560 1.88 -5.84 -7.84
C ARG A 560 2.24 -6.56 -9.12
N ALA A 561 3.43 -7.15 -9.17
CA ALA A 561 3.84 -7.95 -10.31
C ALA A 561 2.82 -9.08 -10.57
N GLY A 562 2.46 -9.30 -11.83
CA GLY A 562 1.46 -10.29 -12.25
C GLY A 562 -0.01 -9.94 -11.97
N GLY A 563 -0.28 -8.81 -11.33
CA GLY A 563 -1.65 -8.37 -11.00
C GLY A 563 -2.33 -9.15 -9.87
N VAL A 564 -3.44 -8.59 -9.36
CA VAL A 564 -4.33 -9.12 -8.32
C VAL A 564 -5.80 -9.09 -8.72
N GLY A 565 -6.10 -8.69 -9.95
CA GLY A 565 -7.47 -8.54 -10.42
C GLY A 565 -8.12 -7.21 -10.07
N LEU A 566 -7.36 -6.21 -9.58
CA LEU A 566 -7.92 -4.88 -9.32
C LEU A 566 -8.15 -4.11 -10.62
N ALA A 567 -7.19 -4.12 -11.55
CA ALA A 567 -7.31 -3.50 -12.86
C ALA A 567 -8.40 -4.17 -13.74
N PRO A 568 -8.49 -5.51 -13.84
CA PRO A 568 -9.65 -6.17 -14.45
C PRO A 568 -10.98 -5.80 -13.78
N GLY A 569 -11.02 -5.73 -12.44
CA GLY A 569 -12.21 -5.26 -11.73
C GLY A 569 -12.56 -3.80 -12.03
N ALA A 570 -11.56 -2.93 -12.18
CA ALA A 570 -11.73 -1.54 -12.57
C ALA A 570 -12.27 -1.42 -14.00
N PHE A 571 -11.78 -2.23 -14.94
CA PHE A 571 -12.27 -2.29 -16.31
C PHE A 571 -13.77 -2.61 -16.35
N GLY A 572 -14.23 -3.64 -15.63
CA GLY A 572 -15.64 -4.01 -15.58
C GLY A 572 -16.54 -2.95 -14.93
N ALA A 573 -16.00 -2.16 -13.99
CA ALA A 573 -16.73 -1.09 -13.28
C ALA A 573 -16.53 0.30 -13.89
N PHE A 574 -15.75 0.44 -14.97
CA PHE A 574 -15.21 1.73 -15.43
C PHE A 574 -16.27 2.81 -15.71
N PRO A 575 -17.42 2.50 -16.34
CA PRO A 575 -18.49 3.50 -16.53
C PRO A 575 -19.01 4.09 -15.20
N GLU A 576 -19.19 3.25 -14.18
CA GLU A 576 -19.61 3.72 -12.85
C GLU A 576 -18.50 4.53 -12.17
N LEU A 577 -17.24 4.13 -12.34
CA LEU A 577 -16.08 4.86 -11.81
C LEU A 577 -15.99 6.27 -12.41
N LEU A 578 -16.18 6.41 -13.73
CA LEU A 578 -16.20 7.72 -14.40
C LEU A 578 -17.35 8.59 -13.88
N ARG A 579 -18.56 8.05 -13.76
CA ARG A 579 -19.72 8.81 -13.23
C ARG A 579 -19.49 9.31 -11.80
N ARG A 580 -19.00 8.45 -10.91
CA ARG A 580 -18.68 8.85 -9.52
C ARG A 580 -17.53 9.86 -9.46
N THR A 581 -16.55 9.74 -10.35
CA THR A 581 -15.44 10.71 -10.46
C THR A 581 -15.94 12.07 -10.93
N PHE A 582 -16.87 12.10 -11.88
CA PHE A 582 -17.54 13.32 -12.33
C PHE A 582 -18.29 14.01 -11.18
N GLU A 583 -19.11 13.26 -10.43
CA GLU A 583 -19.83 13.78 -9.26
C GLU A 583 -18.88 14.37 -8.22
N LEU A 584 -17.81 13.64 -7.88
CA LEU A 584 -16.78 14.10 -6.92
C LEU A 584 -16.13 15.42 -7.35
N ILE A 585 -15.73 15.55 -8.62
CA ILE A 585 -15.04 16.75 -9.11
C ILE A 585 -16.02 17.93 -9.21
N ARG A 586 -17.24 17.70 -9.73
CA ARG A 586 -18.27 18.72 -9.91
C ARG A 586 -18.75 19.31 -8.58
N ASP A 587 -19.01 18.45 -7.60
CA ASP A 587 -19.63 18.85 -6.33
C ASP A 587 -18.60 19.43 -5.34
N CYS A 588 -17.30 19.34 -5.66
CA CYS A 588 -16.25 19.96 -4.87
C CYS A 588 -16.33 21.49 -4.93
N GLY A 589 -16.40 22.19 -3.80
CA GLY A 589 -16.55 23.65 -3.75
C GLY A 589 -15.30 24.50 -4.03
N CYS A 590 -14.24 23.94 -4.62
CA CYS A 590 -13.01 24.69 -4.96
C CYS A 590 -13.09 25.32 -6.36
N ASP A 591 -12.37 26.41 -6.59
CA ASP A 591 -12.45 27.14 -7.87
C ASP A 591 -11.64 26.44 -8.98
N ALA A 592 -10.33 26.27 -8.81
CA ALA A 592 -9.44 25.72 -9.85
C ALA A 592 -9.02 24.26 -9.68
N GLY A 593 -9.27 23.69 -8.50
CA GLY A 593 -8.73 22.40 -8.08
C GLY A 593 -8.24 22.46 -6.64
N CYS A 594 -8.44 21.38 -5.87
CA CYS A 594 -7.89 21.26 -4.54
C CYS A 594 -7.40 19.84 -4.31
N PRO A 595 -6.61 19.58 -3.25
CA PRO A 595 -6.16 18.22 -2.97
C PRO A 595 -7.29 17.20 -2.78
N SER A 596 -8.55 17.65 -2.60
CA SER A 596 -9.75 16.81 -2.45
C SER A 596 -10.44 16.42 -3.76
N CYS A 597 -10.01 16.95 -4.90
CA CYS A 597 -10.52 16.59 -6.22
C CYS A 597 -9.34 16.35 -7.17
N ILE A 598 -9.16 17.21 -8.17
CA ILE A 598 -8.12 17.08 -9.19
C ILE A 598 -6.69 17.39 -8.69
N GLY A 599 -6.52 17.90 -7.47
CA GLY A 599 -5.25 18.39 -6.93
C GLY A 599 -5.21 19.92 -6.87
N PRO A 600 -4.32 20.50 -6.04
CA PRO A 600 -4.14 21.95 -5.99
C PRO A 600 -3.51 22.43 -7.29
N THR A 601 -4.13 23.42 -7.90
CA THR A 601 -3.70 24.05 -9.15
C THR A 601 -3.73 25.55 -8.95
N VAL A 602 -2.65 26.24 -9.31
CA VAL A 602 -2.66 27.71 -9.39
C VAL A 602 -3.58 28.10 -10.55
N VAL A 603 -4.44 29.08 -10.31
CA VAL A 603 -5.32 29.66 -11.33
C VAL A 603 -4.44 30.48 -12.27
N ASP A 604 -4.02 29.89 -13.39
CA ASP A 604 -3.52 30.65 -14.55
C ASP A 604 -4.70 30.92 -15.49
N ALA A 605 -4.45 31.29 -16.76
CA ALA A 605 -5.46 31.66 -17.74
C ALA A 605 -6.57 30.59 -17.97
N HIS A 606 -6.33 29.33 -17.60
CA HIS A 606 -7.27 28.23 -17.75
C HIS A 606 -7.44 27.45 -16.45
N ASN A 607 -8.67 27.01 -16.19
CA ASN A 607 -9.07 26.28 -14.98
C ASN A 607 -9.12 24.76 -15.27
N PRO A 608 -8.15 23.95 -14.82
CA PRO A 608 -8.12 22.52 -15.13
C PRO A 608 -9.34 21.75 -14.59
N LYS A 609 -9.98 22.26 -13.51
CA LYS A 609 -11.19 21.66 -12.97
C LYS A 609 -12.38 21.84 -13.90
N SER A 610 -12.58 23.02 -14.48
CA SER A 610 -13.69 23.24 -15.41
C SER A 610 -13.53 22.37 -16.66
N ILE A 611 -12.30 22.28 -17.16
CA ILE A 611 -11.95 21.40 -18.30
C ILE A 611 -12.23 19.94 -17.95
N ALA A 612 -11.82 19.48 -16.75
CA ALA A 612 -12.08 18.11 -16.30
C ALA A 612 -13.58 17.80 -16.19
N VAL A 613 -14.39 18.74 -15.68
CA VAL A 613 -15.85 18.59 -15.59
C VAL A 613 -16.48 18.53 -16.97
N GLU A 614 -16.07 19.38 -17.91
CA GLU A 614 -16.59 19.40 -19.28
C GLU A 614 -16.23 18.12 -20.06
N LEU A 615 -14.98 17.66 -19.91
CA LEU A 615 -14.50 16.42 -20.51
C LEU A 615 -15.28 15.22 -19.98
N LEU A 616 -15.44 15.12 -18.65
CA LEU A 616 -16.23 14.04 -18.03
C LEU A 616 -17.72 14.11 -18.38
N ALA A 617 -18.31 15.31 -18.43
CA ALA A 617 -19.70 15.49 -18.83
C ALA A 617 -19.99 15.07 -20.28
N SER A 618 -18.97 15.02 -21.13
CA SER A 618 -19.08 14.59 -22.52
C SER A 618 -19.06 13.06 -22.68
N VAL A 619 -18.49 12.34 -21.70
CA VAL A 619 -18.27 10.87 -21.77
C VAL A 619 -19.17 10.06 -20.82
N VAL A 620 -19.80 10.71 -19.82
CA VAL A 620 -20.66 10.07 -18.80
C VAL A 620 -22.16 10.03 -19.22
N ARG A 621 -22.52 10.61 -20.37
CA ARG A 621 -23.92 10.72 -20.82
C ARG A 621 -24.61 9.40 -21.11
#